data_AF-A0A558BNZ0-F1
#
_entry.id   AF-A0A558BNZ0-F1
#
_cell.length_a   1.000
_cell.length_b   1.000
_cell.length_c   1.000
_cell.angle_alpha   90.00
_cell.angle_beta   90.00
_cell.angle_gamma   90.00
#
_symmetry.space_group_name_H-M   'P 1'
#
loop_
_entity.id
_entity.type
_entity.pdbx_description
1 polymer ?
#
loop_
_entity_poly.entity_id
_entity_poly.type
_entity_poly.pdbx_seq_one_letter_code
_entity_poly.pdbx_strand_id
1 'polypeptide(L)' 'MDVPECHDEVCITCSDAAVEVRVLELRPDGLALVDTGSGHEEVSVALVRARVGDTVLVHAGEAIALVAAEGSSRGAAS' A
#
# COMPACT_ATOMS: atom_id res chain seq x y z
N MET A 1 38.14 -7.30 9.31
CA MET A 1 36.71 -7.59 9.07
C MET A 1 36.02 -6.24 9.03
N ASP A 2 35.69 -5.80 7.83
CA ASP A 2 35.10 -4.49 7.55
C ASP A 2 33.59 -4.59 7.80
N VAL A 3 33.08 -3.83 8.78
CA VAL A 3 31.65 -3.72 9.06
C VAL A 3 31.09 -2.73 8.06
N PRO A 4 30.08 -3.10 7.23
CA PRO A 4 29.56 -2.18 6.24
C PRO A 4 28.89 -0.99 6.96
N GLU A 5 29.47 0.20 6.77
CA GLU A 5 28.94 1.46 7.25
C GLU A 5 27.71 1.82 6.41
N CYS A 6 26.53 1.86 7.06
CA CYS A 6 25.28 2.30 6.44
C CYS A 6 25.30 3.82 6.28
N HIS A 7 25.78 4.29 5.13
CA HIS A 7 25.63 5.68 4.71
C HIS A 7 24.16 5.92 4.35
N ASP A 8 23.53 6.95 4.95
CA ASP A 8 22.18 7.48 4.69
C ASP A 8 21.55 7.02 3.35
N GLU A 9 20.35 6.41 3.28
CA GLU A 9 19.12 6.79 4.01
C GLU A 9 18.00 5.72 4.05
N VAL A 10 18.24 4.43 3.76
CA VAL A 10 17.22 3.38 3.99
C VAL A 10 17.87 2.12 4.57
N CYS A 11 17.60 1.85 5.84
CA CYS A 11 17.93 0.56 6.43
C CYS A 11 17.10 -0.54 5.77
N ILE A 12 17.69 -1.73 5.60
CA ILE A 12 17.05 -2.94 5.04
C ILE A 12 15.80 -3.40 5.83
N THR A 13 15.60 -2.84 7.03
CA THR A 13 14.45 -3.05 7.93
C THR A 13 13.44 -1.88 7.93
N CYS A 14 13.79 -0.73 7.32
CA CYS A 14 12.89 0.41 7.09
C CYS A 14 12.23 0.37 5.71
N SER A 15 12.62 -0.58 4.85
CA SER A 15 12.02 -0.81 3.53
C SER A 15 10.68 -1.59 3.59
N ASP A 16 10.20 -1.90 4.80
CA ASP A 16 9.03 -2.73 5.10
C ASP A 16 7.78 -1.91 5.46
N ALA A 17 7.83 -0.58 5.40
CA ALA A 17 6.68 0.25 5.74
C ALA A 17 5.54 0.05 4.72
N ALA A 18 4.41 -0.46 5.18
CA ALA A 18 3.21 -0.53 4.35
C ALA A 18 2.68 0.88 4.09
N VAL A 19 2.46 1.21 2.83
CA VAL A 19 2.02 2.54 2.40
C VAL A 19 0.51 2.52 2.20
N GLU A 20 -0.18 3.50 2.78
CA GLU A 20 -1.60 3.73 2.52
C GLU A 20 -1.76 4.37 1.14
N VAL A 21 -2.50 3.72 0.26
CA VAL A 21 -2.74 4.17 -1.10
C VAL A 21 -4.23 4.14 -1.39
N ARG A 22 -4.69 5.04 -2.26
CA ARG A 22 -6.09 5.08 -2.68
C ARG A 22 -6.28 4.37 -4.01
N VAL A 23 -7.23 3.47 -4.10
CA VAL A 23 -7.59 2.80 -5.36
C VAL A 23 -8.28 3.79 -6.29
N LEU A 24 -7.69 4.05 -7.44
CA LEU A 24 -8.26 4.88 -8.50
C LEU A 24 -9.05 4.05 -9.51
N GLU A 25 -8.56 2.85 -9.82
CA GLU A 25 -9.16 1.99 -10.85
C GLU A 25 -8.83 0.51 -10.59
N LEU A 26 -9.78 -0.38 -10.87
CA LEU A 26 -9.54 -1.83 -10.83
C LEU A 26 -9.20 -2.33 -12.24
N ARG A 27 -8.19 -3.19 -12.33
CA ARG A 27 -7.69 -3.81 -13.56
C ARG A 27 -8.03 -5.31 -13.59
N PRO A 28 -7.97 -5.95 -14.76
CA PRO A 28 -8.02 -7.41 -14.82
C PRO A 28 -6.90 -8.05 -13.99
N ASP A 29 -7.03 -9.35 -13.73
CA ASP A 29 -6.03 -10.17 -13.03
C ASP A 29 -5.79 -9.79 -11.55
N GLY A 30 -6.69 -8.99 -10.97
CA GLY A 30 -6.60 -8.60 -9.56
C GLY A 30 -5.61 -7.47 -9.31
N LEU A 31 -5.28 -6.68 -10.33
CA LEU A 31 -4.47 -5.47 -10.22
C LEU A 31 -5.35 -4.24 -10.01
N ALA A 32 -4.78 -3.17 -9.49
CA ALA A 32 -5.42 -1.88 -9.32
C ALA A 32 -4.42 -0.74 -9.54
N LEU A 33 -4.88 0.32 -10.21
CA LEU A 33 -4.15 1.58 -10.23
C LEU A 33 -4.46 2.32 -8.94
N VAL A 34 -3.43 2.70 -8.21
CA VAL A 34 -3.53 3.39 -6.93
C VAL A 34 -2.82 4.74 -6.97
N ASP A 35 -3.30 5.68 -6.18
CA ASP A 35 -2.60 6.94 -5.88
C ASP A 35 -1.84 6.80 -4.56
N THR A 36 -0.53 7.01 -4.63
CA THR A 36 0.38 6.98 -3.47
C THR A 36 0.60 8.38 -2.89
N GLY A 37 -0.01 9.42 -3.48
CA GLY A 37 0.21 10.82 -3.15
C GLY A 37 1.49 11.41 -3.77
N SER A 38 2.43 10.57 -4.22
CA SER A 38 3.62 10.97 -5.00
C SER A 38 3.48 10.63 -6.48
N GLY A 39 2.51 9.79 -6.85
CA GLY A 39 2.26 9.35 -8.20
C GLY A 39 1.24 8.21 -8.23
N HIS A 40 1.03 7.68 -9.43
CA HIS A 40 0.18 6.51 -9.62
C HIS A 40 1.03 5.26 -9.81
N GLU A 41 0.68 4.20 -9.12
CA GLU A 41 1.35 2.90 -9.21
C GLU A 41 0.33 1.78 -9.42
N GLU A 42 0.78 0.68 -10.01
CA GLU A 42 -0.04 -0.52 -10.18
C GLU A 42 0.27 -1.51 -9.07
N VAL A 43 -0.76 -1.92 -8.35
CA VAL A 43 -0.67 -2.75 -7.15
C VAL A 43 -1.60 -3.94 -7.27
N SER A 44 -1.14 -5.10 -6.81
CA SER A 44 -1.98 -6.29 -6.69
C SER A 44 -2.93 -6.16 -5.51
N VAL A 45 -4.22 -6.27 -5.79
CA VAL A 45 -5.29 -6.34 -4.79
C VAL A 45 -5.87 -7.75 -4.67
N ALA A 46 -5.20 -8.77 -5.20
CA ALA A 46 -5.72 -10.14 -5.18
C ALA A 46 -5.99 -10.69 -3.76
N LEU A 47 -5.27 -10.18 -2.76
CA LEU A 47 -5.37 -10.63 -1.36
C LEU A 47 -6.48 -9.91 -0.57
N VAL A 48 -7.02 -8.81 -1.08
CA VAL A 48 -8.01 -7.98 -0.38
C VAL A 48 -9.18 -7.62 -1.29
N ARG A 49 -10.38 -7.44 -0.72
CA ARG A 49 -11.55 -7.01 -1.50
C ARG A 49 -11.60 -5.49 -1.58
N ALA A 50 -10.76 -4.91 -2.43
CA ALA A 50 -10.72 -3.46 -2.66
C ALA A 50 -11.70 -3.02 -3.75
N ARG A 51 -12.21 -1.80 -3.63
CA ARG A 51 -13.03 -1.11 -4.64
C ARG A 51 -12.41 0.24 -4.98
N VAL A 52 -12.83 0.81 -6.10
CA VAL A 52 -12.46 2.17 -6.47
C VAL A 52 -12.87 3.15 -5.36
N GLY A 53 -11.92 3.97 -4.93
CA GLY A 53 -12.03 4.95 -3.86
C GLY A 53 -11.64 4.44 -2.47
N ASP A 54 -11.47 3.13 -2.28
CA ASP A 54 -10.99 2.55 -1.03
C ASP A 54 -9.51 2.91 -0.78
N THR A 55 -9.13 2.97 0.50
CA THR A 55 -7.73 3.07 0.94
C THR A 55 -7.25 1.70 1.39
N VAL A 56 -6.13 1.24 0.83
CA VAL A 56 -5.49 -0.04 1.14
C VAL A 56 -4.05 0.17 1.60
N LEU A 57 -3.55 -0.74 2.43
CA LEU A 57 -2.14 -0.81 2.80
C LEU A 57 -1.40 -1.71 1.84
N VAL A 58 -0.31 -1.21 1.29
CA VAL A 58 0.52 -1.90 0.30
C VAL A 58 1.90 -2.13 0.86
N HIS A 59 2.36 -3.37 0.79
CA HIS A 59 3.71 -3.75 1.13
C HIS A 59 4.30 -4.55 -0.05
N ALA A 60 5.49 -4.17 -0.50
CA ALA A 60 6.17 -4.80 -1.64
C ALA A 60 5.30 -4.90 -2.92
N GLY A 61 4.42 -3.93 -3.18
CA GLY A 61 3.52 -3.90 -4.34
C GLY A 61 2.24 -4.76 -4.21
N GLU A 62 2.03 -5.38 -3.06
CA GLU A 62 0.83 -6.18 -2.75
C GLU A 62 -0.02 -5.47 -1.70
N ALA A 63 -1.32 -5.35 -1.96
CA ALA A 63 -2.27 -4.85 -0.98
C ALA A 63 -2.55 -5.93 0.07
N ILE A 64 -2.14 -5.66 1.31
CA ILE A 64 -2.22 -6.61 2.43
C ILE A 64 -3.39 -6.34 3.37
N ALA A 65 -3.95 -5.12 3.36
CA ALA A 65 -5.10 -4.78 4.18
C ALA A 65 -5.95 -3.65 3.56
N LEU A 66 -7.24 -3.64 3.91
CA LEU A 66 -8.17 -2.54 3.63
C LEU A 66 -8.24 -1.64 4.86
N VAL A 67 -7.94 -0.35 4.71
CA VAL A 67 -7.95 0.63 5.82
C VAL A 67 -9.29 1.35 5.89
N ALA A 68 -9.76 1.84 4.76
CA ALA A 68 -11.00 2.58 4.65
C ALA A 68 -11.75 2.15 3.39
N ALA A 69 -13.00 1.74 3.55
CA ALA A 69 -13.88 1.53 2.42
C ALA A 69 -14.65 2.82 2.13
N GLU A 70 -14.82 3.17 0.86
CA GLU A 70 -15.72 4.26 0.44
C GLU A 70 -17.14 3.92 0.93
N GLY A 71 -17.64 4.75 1.86
CA GLY A 71 -18.92 4.55 2.55
C GLY A 71 -18.84 3.94 3.96
N SER A 72 -17.68 3.51 4.45
CA SER A 72 -17.52 3.03 5.82
C SER A 72 -17.23 4.17 6.80
N SER A 73 -18.30 4.77 7.32
CA SER A 73 -18.23 5.68 8.47
C SER A 73 -18.10 4.91 9.79
N ARG A 74 -17.01 4.13 9.95
CA ARG A 74 -16.42 3.78 11.27
C ARG A 74 -15.21 2.86 11.17
N GLY A 75 -14.15 3.26 11.86
CA GLY A 75 -12.98 2.44 12.19
C GLY A 75 -12.04 3.11 13.19
N ALA A 76 -12.57 3.97 14.07
CA ALA A 76 -11.82 4.40 15.26
C ALA A 76 -11.87 3.27 16.30
N ALA A 77 -10.77 2.54 16.47
CA ALA A 77 -10.47 1.82 17.71
C ALA A 77 -9.45 2.70 18.45
N SER A 78 -9.90 3.51 19.40
CA SER A 78 -10.02 3.21 20.85
C SER A 78 -8.67 3.00 21.52
#